data_AF-A0A1B6ZE07-F1
#
_entry.id   AF-A0A1B6ZE07-F1
#
_cell.length_a   1.000
_cell.length_b   1.000
_cell.length_c   1.000
_cell.angle_alpha   90.00
_cell.angle_beta   90.00
_cell.angle_gamma   90.00
#
_symmetry.space_group_name_H-M   'P 1'
#
loop_
_entity.id
_entity.type
_entity.pdbx_description
1 polymer ?
#
loop_
_entity_poly.entity_id
_entity_poly.type
_entity_poly.pdbx_seq_one_letter_code
_entity_poly.pdbx_strand_id
1 'polypeptide(L)'
;MRILAFLLAAALSVMLAPQASAQQQPPYWASIDEPEARMRTGPSTEYPTMWMYKREKLPVKILARYKAWRKIEDHEGTQGWMHARLLSASRTALVTSENPEPIAMRALPDAIAKIIWLAEPGVVGSISQCENGWCLFDVTGRRGYVQVGDIWGDEPLK
;
A
#
# COMPACT_ATOMS: atom_id res chain seq x y z
N MET A 1 17.93 -49.45 54.02
CA MET A 1 17.14 -49.21 52.80
C MET A 1 16.74 -47.74 52.76
N ARG A 2 17.54 -46.87 52.14
CA ARG A 2 17.20 -45.46 51.88
C ARG A 2 17.69 -45.13 50.47
N ILE A 3 16.72 -44.96 49.57
CA ILE A 3 16.92 -44.81 48.13
C ILE A 3 17.29 -43.34 47.85
N LEU A 4 18.43 -43.12 47.19
CA LEU A 4 18.85 -41.83 46.66
C LEU A 4 18.01 -41.50 45.42
N ALA A 5 17.25 -40.41 45.43
CA ALA A 5 16.50 -39.94 44.27
C ALA A 5 17.35 -38.94 43.48
N PHE A 6 17.79 -39.33 42.28
CA PHE A 6 18.39 -38.44 41.30
C PHE A 6 17.28 -37.72 40.52
N LEU A 7 17.17 -36.40 40.67
CA LEU A 7 16.31 -35.54 39.86
C LEU A 7 17.03 -35.21 38.55
N LEU A 8 16.58 -35.83 37.44
CA LEU A 8 16.98 -35.44 36.09
C LEU A 8 16.13 -34.24 35.65
N ALA A 9 16.75 -33.06 35.53
CA ALA A 9 16.13 -31.89 34.92
C ALA A 9 16.27 -31.98 33.39
N ALA A 10 15.17 -32.27 32.69
CA ALA A 10 15.13 -32.24 31.23
C ALA A 10 14.97 -30.78 30.74
N ALA A 11 16.01 -30.24 30.12
CA ALA A 11 15.97 -28.92 29.51
C ALA A 11 15.24 -28.98 28.16
N LEU A 12 14.09 -28.30 28.06
CA LEU A 12 13.28 -28.21 26.85
C LEU A 12 13.82 -27.08 25.95
N SER A 13 14.57 -27.42 24.90
CA SER A 13 15.07 -26.44 23.94
C SER A 13 13.95 -25.99 22.99
N VAL A 14 13.45 -24.76 23.17
CA VAL A 14 12.49 -24.15 22.25
C VAL A 14 13.24 -23.69 20.99
N MET A 15 13.04 -24.38 19.87
CA MET A 15 13.54 -23.98 18.56
C MET A 15 12.71 -22.80 18.04
N LEU A 16 13.24 -21.57 18.11
CA LEU A 16 12.68 -20.44 17.36
C LEU A 16 13.09 -20.56 15.89
N ALA A 17 12.18 -21.03 15.04
CA ALA A 17 12.37 -20.93 13.60
C ALA A 17 12.37 -19.45 13.18
N PRO A 18 13.30 -19.02 12.31
CA PRO A 18 13.27 -17.66 11.78
C PRO A 18 11.98 -17.47 10.99
N GLN A 19 11.19 -16.47 11.37
CA GLN A 19 10.01 -16.08 10.62
C GLN A 19 10.47 -15.46 9.30
N ALA A 20 10.42 -16.22 8.22
CA ALA A 20 10.53 -15.66 6.89
C ALA A 20 9.37 -14.67 6.70
N SER A 21 9.69 -13.39 6.49
CA SER A 21 8.68 -12.38 6.18
C SER A 21 7.96 -12.79 4.90
N ALA A 22 6.70 -13.20 5.03
CA ALA A 22 5.88 -13.62 3.91
C ALA A 22 5.73 -12.45 2.93
N GLN A 23 6.43 -12.53 1.80
CA GLN A 23 6.49 -11.43 0.85
C GLN A 23 5.27 -11.52 -0.08
N GLN A 24 4.38 -10.51 -0.03
CA GLN A 24 3.12 -10.46 -0.78
C GLN A 24 3.30 -10.88 -2.24
N GLN A 25 2.44 -11.80 -2.70
CA GLN A 25 2.45 -12.25 -4.09
C GLN A 25 1.78 -11.18 -4.96
N PRO A 26 2.39 -10.81 -6.11
CA PRO A 26 1.72 -9.97 -7.08
C PRO A 26 0.43 -10.61 -7.63
N PRO A 27 -0.58 -9.80 -8.01
CA PRO A 27 -0.58 -8.34 -7.87
C PRO A 27 -0.94 -7.87 -6.45
N TYR A 28 -0.32 -6.78 -5.99
CA TYR A 28 -0.67 -6.13 -4.72
C TYR A 28 -0.44 -4.62 -4.78
N TRP A 29 -1.08 -3.88 -3.87
CA TRP A 29 -0.93 -2.42 -3.76
C TRP A 29 0.33 -2.03 -2.97
N ALA A 30 1.00 -0.96 -3.41
CA ALA A 30 2.06 -0.28 -2.68
C ALA A 30 1.94 1.23 -2.87
N SER A 31 2.75 2.00 -2.15
CA SER A 31 2.80 3.46 -2.31
C SER A 31 4.23 3.96 -2.44
N ILE A 32 4.43 5.04 -3.18
CA ILE A 32 5.71 5.74 -3.22
C ILE A 32 6.00 6.35 -1.85
N ASP A 33 7.19 6.07 -1.30
CA ASP A 33 7.57 6.46 0.08
C ASP A 33 8.73 7.47 0.11
N GLU A 34 9.14 7.96 -1.06
CA GLU A 34 10.24 8.90 -1.21
C GLU A 34 9.78 10.16 -1.95
N PRO A 35 10.34 11.34 -1.64
CA PRO A 35 10.01 12.60 -2.33
C PRO A 35 10.22 12.54 -3.84
N GLU A 36 11.21 11.76 -4.28
CA GLU A 36 11.46 11.46 -5.69
C GLU A 36 11.63 9.96 -5.91
N ALA A 37 10.84 9.40 -6.84
CA ALA A 37 10.93 7.98 -7.20
C ALA A 37 11.05 7.79 -8.72
N ARG A 38 12.03 6.97 -9.12
CA ARG A 38 12.35 6.72 -10.53
C ARG A 38 11.70 5.43 -11.01
N MET A 39 10.92 5.53 -12.09
CA MET A 39 10.54 4.39 -12.91
C MET A 39 11.54 4.19 -14.03
N ARG A 40 11.94 2.95 -14.28
CA ARG A 40 12.90 2.55 -15.31
C ARG A 40 12.27 1.55 -16.27
N THR A 41 12.86 1.44 -17.45
CA THR A 41 12.40 0.47 -18.47
C THR A 41 12.72 -0.99 -18.12
N GLY A 42 13.63 -1.24 -17.17
CA GLY A 42 14.03 -2.57 -16.74
C GLY A 42 14.52 -2.65 -15.29
N PRO A 43 14.67 -3.86 -14.73
CA PRO A 43 14.95 -4.09 -13.31
C PRO A 43 16.46 -3.97 -12.97
N SER A 44 17.08 -2.86 -13.33
CA SER A 44 18.47 -2.52 -12.99
C SER A 44 18.67 -1.01 -13.07
N THR A 45 19.70 -0.50 -12.39
CA THR A 45 20.12 0.90 -12.48
C THR A 45 20.67 1.29 -13.86
N GLU A 46 21.07 0.30 -14.65
CA GLU A 46 21.58 0.48 -16.03
C GLU A 46 20.46 0.81 -17.04
N TYR A 47 19.22 0.43 -16.74
CA TYR A 47 18.09 0.76 -17.62
C TYR A 47 17.72 2.24 -17.47
N PRO A 48 17.44 2.96 -18.58
CA PRO A 48 17.10 4.38 -18.50
C PRO A 48 15.87 4.65 -17.62
N THR A 49 15.88 5.81 -16.96
CA THR A 49 14.71 6.33 -16.24
C THR A 49 13.73 6.87 -17.26
N MET A 50 12.48 6.41 -17.20
CA MET A 50 11.39 6.87 -18.07
C MET A 50 10.49 7.88 -17.38
N TRP A 51 10.39 7.83 -16.05
CA TRP A 51 9.57 8.76 -15.28
C TRP A 51 10.20 9.07 -13.92
N MET A 52 9.99 10.30 -13.45
CA MET A 52 10.34 10.75 -12.10
C MET A 52 9.07 11.21 -11.40
N TYR A 53 8.59 10.42 -10.46
CA TYR A 53 7.50 10.83 -9.58
C TYR A 53 8.02 11.79 -8.53
N LYS A 54 7.27 12.86 -8.27
CA LYS A 54 7.54 13.87 -7.23
C LYS A 54 6.41 13.98 -6.22
N ARG A 55 5.74 12.85 -5.97
CA ARG A 55 4.55 12.76 -5.12
C ARG A 55 4.65 11.54 -4.24
N GLU A 56 4.96 11.78 -2.97
CA GLU A 56 4.86 10.77 -1.93
C GLU A 56 3.43 10.26 -1.80
N LYS A 57 3.29 9.06 -1.25
CA LYS A 57 2.02 8.35 -1.02
C LYS A 57 1.26 8.01 -2.29
N LEU A 58 1.77 8.28 -3.49
CA LEU A 58 1.08 7.91 -4.72
C LEU A 58 0.92 6.37 -4.77
N PRO A 59 -0.32 5.85 -4.80
CA PRO A 59 -0.57 4.42 -4.91
C PRO A 59 -0.16 3.86 -6.28
N VAL A 60 0.48 2.70 -6.28
CA VAL A 60 0.88 1.95 -7.47
C VAL A 60 0.52 0.47 -7.31
N LYS A 61 0.19 -0.19 -8.42
CA LYS A 61 0.01 -1.64 -8.46
C LYS A 61 1.37 -2.28 -8.66
N ILE A 62 1.69 -3.30 -7.88
CA ILE A 62 2.85 -4.15 -8.12
C ILE A 62 2.39 -5.34 -8.95
N LEU A 63 2.87 -5.45 -10.18
CA LEU A 63 2.48 -6.49 -11.13
C LEU A 63 3.43 -7.69 -11.14
N ALA A 64 4.71 -7.46 -10.87
CA ALA A 64 5.72 -8.51 -10.83
C ALA A 64 6.90 -8.13 -9.94
N ARG A 65 7.76 -9.11 -9.62
CA ARG A 65 8.96 -8.93 -8.81
C ARG A 65 10.17 -9.51 -9.52
N TYR A 66 11.31 -8.84 -9.37
CA TYR A 66 12.61 -9.38 -9.76
C TYR A 66 13.67 -8.88 -8.78
N LYS A 67 14.17 -9.76 -7.90
CA LYS A 67 15.09 -9.37 -6.82
C LYS A 67 14.53 -8.16 -6.04
N ALA A 68 15.30 -7.08 -5.93
CA ALA A 68 14.90 -5.82 -5.29
C ALA A 68 14.02 -4.91 -6.16
N TRP A 69 13.62 -5.34 -7.35
CA TRP A 69 12.81 -4.56 -8.29
C TRP A 69 11.36 -5.00 -8.30
N ARG A 70 10.47 -4.03 -8.51
CA ARG A 70 9.05 -4.23 -8.66
C ARG A 70 8.63 -3.70 -10.02
N LYS A 71 7.97 -4.53 -10.81
CA LYS A 71 7.26 -4.03 -11.98
C LYS A 71 5.99 -3.38 -11.45
N ILE A 72 5.81 -2.10 -11.73
CA ILE A 72 4.68 -1.32 -11.25
C ILE A 72 3.77 -0.90 -12.39
N GLU A 73 2.54 -0.55 -12.07
CA GLU A 73 1.60 0.21 -12.89
C GLU A 73 1.08 1.38 -12.05
N ASP A 74 1.10 2.59 -12.61
CA ASP A 74 0.51 3.77 -11.98
C ASP A 74 -0.95 3.99 -12.39
N HIS A 75 -1.57 5.02 -11.80
CA HIS A 75 -2.96 5.41 -12.06
C HIS A 75 -3.27 5.79 -13.52
N GLU A 76 -2.26 6.05 -14.35
CA GLU A 76 -2.45 6.33 -15.78
C GLU A 76 -2.23 5.07 -16.64
N GLY A 77 -1.98 3.92 -16.00
CA GLY A 77 -1.67 2.65 -16.68
C GLY A 77 -0.21 2.55 -17.15
N THR A 78 0.65 3.51 -16.80
CA THR A 78 2.06 3.46 -17.19
C THR A 78 2.77 2.37 -16.41
N GLN A 79 3.44 1.46 -17.14
CA GLN A 79 4.18 0.35 -16.55
C GLN A 79 5.69 0.54 -16.66
N GLY A 80 6.40 0.12 -15.61
CA GLY A 80 7.86 0.09 -15.60
C GLY A 80 8.40 -0.57 -14.34
N TRP A 81 9.68 -0.38 -14.07
CA TRP A 81 10.36 -0.98 -12.92
C TRP A 81 10.80 0.07 -11.93
N MET A 82 10.51 -0.17 -10.65
CA MET A 82 10.94 0.66 -9.53
C MET A 82 11.70 -0.17 -8.50
N HIS A 83 12.74 0.41 -7.90
CA HIS A 83 13.46 -0.26 -6.83
C HIS A 83 12.59 -0.29 -5.56
N ALA A 84 12.50 -1.44 -4.90
CA ALA A 84 11.60 -1.66 -3.76
C ALA A 84 11.82 -0.68 -2.60
N ARG A 85 13.04 -0.15 -2.43
CA ARG A 85 13.37 0.87 -1.41
C ARG A 85 12.60 2.18 -1.56
N LEU A 86 12.05 2.47 -2.74
CA LEU A 86 11.28 3.69 -3.02
C LEU A 86 9.79 3.50 -2.71
N LEU A 87 9.40 2.31 -2.25
CA LEU A 87 8.04 1.87 -2.07
C LEU A 87 7.82 1.40 -0.63
N SER A 88 6.64 1.66 -0.09
CA SER A 88 6.17 1.09 1.17
C SER A 88 4.88 0.31 0.97
N ALA A 89 4.55 -0.54 1.95
CA ALA A 89 3.28 -1.27 1.99
C ALA A 89 2.13 -0.42 2.56
N SER A 90 2.37 0.88 2.77
CA SER A 90 1.36 1.81 3.27
C SER A 90 0.17 1.85 2.33
N ARG A 91 -1.03 1.73 2.90
CA ARG A 91 -2.25 1.82 2.12
C ARG A 91 -2.58 3.28 1.86
N THR A 92 -2.53 3.67 0.60
CA THR A 92 -2.82 5.03 0.15
C THR A 92 -3.79 5.02 -1.02
N ALA A 93 -4.39 6.17 -1.26
CA ALA A 93 -5.28 6.36 -2.37
C ALA A 93 -5.09 7.71 -3.05
N LEU A 94 -5.43 7.76 -4.32
CA LEU A 94 -5.50 8.95 -5.17
C LEU A 94 -6.96 9.17 -5.56
N VAL A 95 -7.47 10.39 -5.41
CA VAL A 95 -8.77 10.77 -5.99
C VAL A 95 -8.63 10.81 -7.51
N THR A 96 -9.45 10.01 -8.20
CA THR A 96 -9.36 9.87 -9.66
C THR A 96 -9.84 11.13 -10.38
N SER A 97 -9.40 11.32 -11.62
CA SER A 97 -9.82 12.42 -12.50
C SER A 97 -10.91 12.02 -13.49
N GLU A 98 -11.44 10.80 -13.39
CA GLU A 98 -12.57 10.35 -14.21
C GLU A 98 -13.82 11.21 -13.97
N ASN A 99 -13.97 11.74 -12.75
CA ASN A 99 -14.92 12.77 -12.41
C ASN A 99 -14.19 14.11 -12.21
N PRO A 100 -14.51 15.17 -12.97
CA PRO A 100 -13.87 16.47 -12.79
C PRO A 100 -14.30 17.19 -11.50
N GLU A 101 -15.42 16.77 -10.89
CA GLU A 101 -15.93 17.38 -9.66
C GLU A 101 -15.21 16.83 -8.41
N PRO A 102 -15.05 17.65 -7.35
CA PRO A 102 -14.54 17.17 -6.07
C PRO A 102 -15.42 16.05 -5.49
N ILE A 103 -14.79 15.04 -4.91
CA ILE A 103 -15.49 13.92 -4.28
C ILE A 103 -15.85 14.25 -2.83
N ALA A 104 -16.97 13.71 -2.35
CA ALA A 104 -17.44 13.92 -0.99
C ALA A 104 -16.73 13.00 0.00
N MET A 105 -16.08 13.58 1.00
CA MET A 105 -15.65 12.84 2.20
C MET A 105 -16.72 12.97 3.28
N ARG A 106 -17.28 11.84 3.71
CA ARG A 106 -18.45 11.77 4.57
C ARG A 106 -18.12 11.39 6.01
N ALA A 107 -18.99 11.76 6.94
CA ALA A 107 -18.80 11.45 8.36
C ALA A 107 -18.92 9.94 8.68
N LEU A 108 -19.69 9.19 7.87
CA LEU A 108 -19.93 7.75 8.00
C LEU A 108 -19.82 7.10 6.61
N PRO A 109 -19.55 5.78 6.52
CA PRO A 109 -19.51 5.02 5.26
C PRO A 109 -20.92 4.79 4.70
N ASP A 110 -21.61 5.88 4.39
CA ASP A 110 -22.99 5.90 3.96
C ASP A 110 -23.22 7.06 2.98
N ALA A 111 -23.93 6.79 1.88
CA ALA A 111 -24.14 7.73 0.79
C ALA A 111 -24.97 8.97 1.18
N ILE A 112 -25.81 8.89 2.21
CA ILE A 112 -26.62 10.01 2.72
C ILE A 112 -25.99 10.69 3.93
N ALA A 113 -24.87 10.18 4.46
CA ALA A 113 -24.19 10.79 5.59
C ALA A 113 -23.67 12.20 5.26
N LYS A 114 -23.61 13.05 6.29
CA LYS A 114 -23.15 14.43 6.18
C LYS A 114 -21.77 14.49 5.51
N ILE A 115 -21.65 15.35 4.50
CA ILE A 115 -20.36 15.70 3.88
C ILE A 115 -19.59 16.60 4.85
N ILE A 116 -18.35 16.22 5.15
CA ILE A 116 -17.48 16.94 6.09
C ILE A 116 -16.25 17.56 5.39
N TRP A 117 -15.86 17.01 4.24
CA TRP A 117 -14.85 17.59 3.36
C TRP A 117 -15.18 17.32 1.88
N LEU A 118 -14.59 18.11 1.00
CA LEU A 118 -14.51 17.84 -0.43
C LEU A 118 -13.05 17.65 -0.81
N ALA A 119 -12.75 16.62 -1.60
CA ALA A 119 -11.40 16.33 -2.09
C ALA A 119 -11.37 16.47 -3.60
N GLU A 120 -10.47 17.30 -4.12
CA GLU A 120 -10.30 17.50 -5.56
C GLU A 120 -9.62 16.29 -6.22
N PRO A 121 -9.86 16.06 -7.53
CA PRO A 121 -9.06 15.13 -8.31
C PRO A 121 -7.56 15.36 -8.15
N GLY A 122 -6.79 14.28 -8.02
CA GLY A 122 -5.35 14.35 -7.82
C GLY A 122 -4.90 14.43 -6.35
N VAL A 123 -5.82 14.61 -5.39
CA VAL A 123 -5.50 14.54 -3.96
C VAL A 123 -5.07 13.13 -3.58
N VAL A 124 -3.99 13.03 -2.80
CA VAL A 124 -3.45 11.76 -2.29
C VAL A 124 -3.51 11.75 -0.77
N GLY A 125 -3.86 10.60 -0.20
CA GLY A 125 -3.96 10.40 1.24
C GLY A 125 -3.82 8.93 1.62
N SER A 126 -3.78 8.66 2.93
CA SER A 126 -3.81 7.29 3.44
C SER A 126 -5.24 6.77 3.53
N ILE A 127 -5.44 5.48 3.32
CA ILE A 127 -6.73 4.81 3.50
C ILE A 127 -6.66 3.76 4.60
N SER A 128 -7.77 3.58 5.30
CA SER A 128 -7.95 2.58 6.35
C SER A 128 -9.44 2.21 6.46
N GLN A 129 -9.76 1.20 7.28
CA GLN A 129 -11.15 0.80 7.53
C GLN A 129 -11.95 0.59 6.23
N CYS A 130 -11.31 -0.06 5.26
CA CYS A 130 -11.92 -0.31 3.96
C CYS A 130 -12.84 -1.51 4.06
N GLU A 131 -14.15 -1.28 3.95
CA GLU A 131 -15.17 -2.31 4.06
C GLU A 131 -16.42 -1.88 3.27
N ASN A 132 -17.12 -2.84 2.66
CA ASN A 132 -18.40 -2.63 1.99
C ASN A 132 -18.40 -1.47 0.95
N GLY A 133 -17.29 -1.29 0.23
CA GLY A 133 -17.15 -0.26 -0.82
C GLY A 133 -16.80 1.14 -0.32
N TRP A 134 -16.46 1.29 0.97
CA TRP A 134 -16.01 2.53 1.57
C TRP A 134 -14.62 2.40 2.15
N CYS A 135 -13.88 3.50 2.18
CA CYS A 135 -12.61 3.62 2.90
C CYS A 135 -12.60 4.91 3.72
N LEU A 136 -12.06 4.86 4.93
CA LEU A 136 -11.69 6.07 5.67
C LEU A 136 -10.43 6.67 5.04
N PHE A 137 -10.58 7.83 4.41
CA PHE A 137 -9.51 8.56 3.75
C PHE A 137 -9.00 9.70 4.64
N ASP A 138 -7.68 9.76 4.83
CA ASP A 138 -7.00 10.80 5.63
C ASP A 138 -6.03 11.59 4.75
N VAL A 139 -6.33 12.88 4.61
CA VAL A 139 -5.50 13.86 3.91
C VAL A 139 -4.94 14.84 4.95
N THR A 140 -3.75 14.55 5.47
CA THR A 140 -3.02 15.41 6.41
C THR A 140 -3.88 15.80 7.63
N GLY A 141 -4.57 14.81 8.21
CA GLY A 141 -5.43 14.97 9.39
C GLY A 141 -6.90 15.27 9.07
N ARG A 142 -7.24 15.59 7.81
CA ARG A 142 -8.64 15.72 7.36
C ARG A 142 -9.16 14.35 7.00
N ARG A 143 -10.03 13.81 7.85
CA ARG A 143 -10.57 12.45 7.73
C ARG A 143 -12.03 12.44 7.31
N GLY A 144 -12.38 11.50 6.45
CA GLY A 144 -13.77 11.17 6.11
C GLY A 144 -13.85 9.94 5.21
N TYR A 145 -15.02 9.32 5.14
CA TYR A 145 -15.27 8.15 4.32
C TYR A 145 -15.51 8.54 2.86
N VAL A 146 -14.85 7.84 1.95
CA VAL A 146 -15.00 7.97 0.49
C VAL A 146 -15.42 6.63 -0.11
N GLN A 147 -16.09 6.66 -1.25
CA GLN A 147 -16.41 5.44 -1.98
C GLN A 147 -15.16 4.93 -2.71
N VAL A 148 -14.96 3.62 -2.73
CA VAL A 148 -13.82 2.99 -3.40
C VAL A 148 -13.80 3.29 -4.91
N GLY A 149 -14.98 3.47 -5.52
CA GLY A 149 -15.08 3.82 -6.95
C GLY A 149 -14.55 5.22 -7.30
N ASP A 150 -14.41 6.11 -6.31
CA ASP A 150 -13.92 7.49 -6.52
C ASP A 150 -12.40 7.60 -6.36
N ILE A 151 -11.72 6.49 -6.03
CA ILE A 151 -10.31 6.47 -5.68
C ILE A 151 -9.55 5.33 -6.35
N TRP A 152 -8.26 5.56 -6.62
CA TRP A 152 -7.31 4.54 -7.03
C TRP A 152 -6.45 4.13 -5.83
N GLY A 153 -6.29 2.84 -5.55
CA GLY A 153 -5.47 2.33 -4.43
C GLY A 153 -6.13 1.26 -3.54
N ASP A 154 -7.41 0.95 -3.76
CA ASP A 154 -8.16 -0.06 -3.01
C ASP A 154 -8.90 -1.08 -3.88
N GLU A 155 -8.92 -0.89 -5.21
CA GLU A 155 -9.66 -1.77 -6.10
C GLU A 155 -9.13 -3.22 -6.03
N PRO A 156 -10.00 -4.24 -6.18
CA PRO A 156 -9.56 -5.63 -6.24
C PRO A 156 -8.61 -5.87 -7.43
N LEU A 157 -7.43 -6.40 -7.13
CA LEU A 157 -6.45 -6.77 -8.16
C LEU A 157 -6.68 -8.24 -8.58
N LYS A 158 -6.62 -8.52 -9.88
CA LYS A 158 -6.84 -9.84 -10.48
C LYS A 158 -5.54 -10.55 -10.78
#